data_AF-A0A965FT30-F1
#
_entry.id   AF-A0A965FT30-F1
#
_cell.length_a   1.000
_cell.length_b   1.000
_cell.length_c   1.000
_cell.angle_alpha   90.00
_cell.angle_beta   90.00
_cell.angle_gamma   90.00
#
_symmetry.space_group_name_H-M   'P 1'
#
loop_
_entity.id
_entity.type
_entity.pdbx_description
1 polymer ?
#
loop_
_entity_poly.entity_id
_entity_poly.type
_entity_poly.pdbx_seq_one_letter_code
_entity_poly.pdbx_strand_id
1 'polypeptide(L)'
;KKNLSVINHRKAFNMTSTITREQWLSKATEELRALFKQHGEVIPERVRSSCGFPSKSALSAKNRRIGECWSSRASADSHAEIFISPTISDSSRVLDILAHELIHAIHPGDGHGSKFGRTARAIGLEGKLTATVAGPEFLAWAEPVLARLGVYPHADLVPANAIKKRPDLELYQPDKRHPTLAGTYLAATTAYAALYGKSPVGNTYTAGLDAATAGFLQTVALETVQEYLGR
;
A
#
# COMPACT_ATOMS: atom_id res chain seq x y z
N LYS A 1 51.10 -18.04 29.69
CA LYS A 1 49.72 -18.58 29.65
C LYS A 1 48.76 -17.43 29.40
N LYS A 2 48.10 -17.43 28.23
CA LYS A 2 46.85 -16.75 27.79
C LYS A 2 46.73 -15.22 28.04
N ASN A 3 46.86 -14.40 26.99
CA ASN A 3 45.76 -13.90 26.12
C ASN A 3 44.56 -13.33 26.88
N LEU A 4 44.28 -12.03 26.72
CA LEU A 4 43.08 -11.54 26.02
C LEU A 4 43.20 -10.03 25.78
N SER A 5 43.53 -9.64 24.55
CA SER A 5 43.21 -8.32 24.00
C SER A 5 41.70 -8.24 23.80
N VAL A 6 41.01 -7.48 24.65
CA VAL A 6 39.58 -7.19 24.44
C VAL A 6 39.48 -6.14 23.33
N ILE A 7 39.30 -6.63 22.11
CA ILE A 7 38.94 -5.81 20.96
C ILE A 7 37.49 -5.36 21.19
N ASN A 8 37.31 -4.10 21.59
CA ASN A 8 36.02 -3.43 21.63
C ASN A 8 35.47 -3.30 20.20
N HIS A 9 34.80 -4.35 19.72
CA HIS A 9 33.90 -4.27 18.59
C HIS A 9 32.64 -3.52 19.03
N ARG A 10 32.75 -2.21 19.22
CA ARG A 10 31.57 -1.35 19.04
C ARG A 10 31.28 -1.39 17.55
N LYS A 11 30.49 -2.38 17.12
CA LYS A 11 29.70 -2.27 15.87
C LYS A 11 29.03 -0.90 15.97
N ALA A 12 29.48 0.04 15.16
CA ALA A 12 28.72 1.24 14.90
C ALA A 12 27.36 0.74 14.40
N PHE A 13 26.37 0.78 15.28
CA PHE A 13 24.99 0.58 14.89
C PHE A 13 24.71 1.77 13.97
N ASN A 14 24.80 1.53 12.67
CA ASN A 14 24.55 2.52 11.66
C ASN A 14 23.10 2.94 11.85
N MET A 15 22.88 4.07 12.55
CA MET A 15 21.58 4.71 12.61
C MET A 15 21.32 5.25 11.21
N THR A 16 20.90 4.38 10.31
CA THR A 16 20.32 4.78 9.04
C THR A 16 19.14 5.66 9.41
N SER A 17 19.29 6.97 9.24
CA SER A 17 18.21 7.94 9.41
C SER A 17 17.03 7.47 8.57
N THR A 18 16.04 6.85 9.19
CA THR A 18 14.84 6.36 8.51
C THR A 18 14.04 7.58 8.07
N ILE A 19 13.97 7.80 6.76
CA ILE A 19 13.12 8.86 6.20
C ILE A 19 11.65 8.59 6.56
N THR A 20 10.85 9.64 6.72
CA THR A 20 9.40 9.49 6.93
C THR A 20 8.70 9.07 5.63
N ARG A 21 7.45 8.64 5.74
CA ARG A 21 6.61 8.31 4.57
C ARG A 21 6.46 9.51 3.65
N GLU A 22 6.20 10.69 4.20
CA GLU A 22 6.07 11.95 3.47
C GLU A 22 7.38 12.37 2.81
N GLN A 23 8.53 12.14 3.46
CA GLN A 23 9.84 12.37 2.85
C GLN A 23 10.11 11.40 1.70
N TRP A 24 9.73 10.13 1.83
CA TRP A 24 9.83 9.15 0.74
C TRP A 24 8.95 9.57 -0.44
N LEU A 25 7.69 9.94 -0.18
CA LEU A 25 6.75 10.40 -1.21
C LEU A 25 7.25 11.67 -1.92
N SER A 26 7.78 12.64 -1.17
CA SER A 26 8.37 13.85 -1.74
C SER A 26 9.55 13.53 -2.66
N LYS A 27 10.46 12.64 -2.27
CA LYS A 27 11.57 12.21 -3.14
C LYS A 27 11.07 11.44 -4.37
N ALA A 28 10.06 10.60 -4.22
CA ALA A 28 9.43 9.89 -5.33
C ALA A 28 8.76 10.85 -6.32
N THR A 29 8.12 11.92 -5.83
CA THR A 29 7.57 12.99 -6.68
C THR A 29 8.67 13.65 -7.52
N GLU A 30 9.86 13.89 -6.98
CA GLU A 30 10.96 14.50 -7.74
C GLU A 30 11.50 13.57 -8.85
N GLU A 31 11.62 12.27 -8.58
CA GLU A 31 11.95 11.27 -9.62
C GLU A 31 10.87 11.24 -10.71
N LEU A 32 9.59 11.29 -10.31
CA LEU A 32 8.47 11.37 -11.24
C LEU A 32 8.49 12.69 -12.05
N ARG A 33 8.85 13.83 -11.47
CA ARG A 33 9.02 15.08 -12.23
C ARG A 33 9.95 14.90 -13.42
N ALA A 34 11.06 14.18 -13.23
CA ALA A 34 11.98 13.89 -14.32
C ALA A 34 11.33 13.01 -15.40
N LEU A 35 10.59 11.96 -15.01
CA LEU A 35 9.85 11.11 -15.94
C LEU A 35 8.79 11.91 -16.72
N PHE A 36 7.89 12.60 -16.04
CA PHE A 36 6.82 13.38 -16.68
C PHE A 36 7.38 14.43 -17.66
N LYS A 37 8.47 15.10 -17.29
CA LYS A 37 9.14 16.07 -18.15
C LYS A 37 9.68 15.46 -19.45
N GLN A 38 10.16 14.22 -19.43
CA GLN A 38 10.60 13.51 -20.64
C GLN A 38 9.44 13.27 -21.61
N HIS A 39 8.21 13.17 -21.10
CA HIS A 39 6.99 13.00 -21.88
C HIS A 39 6.23 14.32 -22.13
N GLY A 40 6.88 15.46 -21.91
CA GLY A 40 6.32 16.79 -22.21
C GLY A 40 5.33 17.32 -21.18
N GLU A 41 5.25 16.71 -20.01
CA GLU A 41 4.34 17.10 -18.93
C GLU A 41 5.08 17.76 -17.78
N VAL A 42 4.42 18.69 -17.09
CA VAL A 42 5.00 19.41 -15.96
C VAL A 42 4.10 19.23 -14.75
N ILE A 43 4.58 18.49 -13.75
CA ILE A 43 3.94 18.43 -12.44
C ILE A 43 3.96 19.85 -11.83
N PRO A 44 2.84 20.35 -11.27
CA PRO A 44 2.81 21.63 -10.58
C PRO A 44 3.90 21.73 -9.49
N GLU A 45 4.51 22.92 -9.34
CA GLU A 45 5.51 23.14 -8.27
C GLU A 45 4.87 22.92 -6.89
N ARG A 46 3.66 23.45 -6.69
CA ARG A 46 2.88 23.30 -5.46
C ARG A 46 2.07 22.00 -5.47
N VAL A 47 2.75 20.89 -5.23
CA VAL A 47 2.12 19.60 -4.94
C VAL A 47 2.75 19.02 -3.69
N ARG A 48 1.94 18.39 -2.83
CA ARG A 48 2.44 17.62 -1.70
C ARG A 48 1.66 16.32 -1.57
N SER A 49 2.33 15.31 -1.02
CA SER A 49 1.79 13.96 -0.89
C SER A 49 1.90 13.50 0.55
N SER A 50 0.85 12.86 1.06
CA SER A 50 0.78 12.32 2.42
C SER A 50 0.29 10.88 2.41
N CYS A 51 0.72 10.09 3.40
CA CYS A 51 0.10 8.80 3.65
C CYS A 51 -1.19 9.01 4.46
N GLY A 52 -2.34 8.80 3.83
CA GLY A 52 -3.63 9.10 4.42
C GLY A 52 -4.77 8.45 3.67
N PHE A 53 -5.89 8.24 4.36
CA PHE A 53 -7.08 7.67 3.73
C PHE A 53 -7.69 8.67 2.74
N PRO A 54 -8.02 8.23 1.52
CA PRO A 54 -8.86 9.02 0.63
C PRO A 54 -10.19 9.40 1.26
N SER A 55 -10.78 10.51 0.84
CA SER A 55 -11.96 11.08 1.51
C SER A 55 -13.23 10.24 1.35
N LYS A 56 -13.27 9.37 0.34
CA LYS A 56 -14.39 8.48 0.04
C LYS A 56 -13.91 7.08 -0.27
N SER A 57 -14.67 6.09 0.17
CA SER A 57 -14.45 4.67 -0.13
C SER A 57 -13.06 4.13 0.24
N ALA A 58 -12.32 4.81 1.13
CA ALA A 58 -10.98 4.41 1.57
C ALA A 58 -10.91 3.01 2.19
N LEU A 59 -11.99 2.60 2.88
CA LEU A 59 -12.11 1.29 3.50
C LEU A 59 -13.11 0.38 2.77
N SER A 60 -13.59 0.79 1.59
CA SER A 60 -14.54 -0.04 0.83
C SER A 60 -13.92 -1.40 0.50
N ALA A 61 -14.70 -2.46 0.61
CA ALA A 61 -14.31 -3.78 0.14
C ALA A 61 -14.45 -3.96 -1.38
N LYS A 62 -15.43 -3.28 -2.00
CA LYS A 62 -15.74 -3.42 -3.44
C LYS A 62 -15.03 -2.40 -4.32
N ASN A 63 -15.06 -1.13 -3.94
CA ASN A 63 -14.57 -0.01 -4.74
C ASN A 63 -13.59 0.82 -3.93
N ARG A 64 -12.53 0.17 -3.44
CA ARG A 64 -11.55 0.83 -2.58
C ARG A 64 -10.81 1.92 -3.35
N ARG A 65 -10.88 3.15 -2.85
CA ARG A 65 -10.01 4.23 -3.31
C ARG A 65 -8.67 4.11 -2.60
N ILE A 66 -7.60 4.00 -3.37
CA ILE A 66 -6.23 3.76 -2.87
C ILE A 66 -5.30 4.96 -3.09
N GLY A 67 -5.72 5.91 -3.91
CA GLY A 67 -5.10 7.21 -4.15
C GLY A 67 -6.17 8.28 -4.29
N GLU A 68 -5.83 9.53 -3.97
CA GLU A 68 -6.68 10.68 -4.24
C GLU A 68 -5.88 11.96 -4.40
N CYS A 69 -6.14 12.68 -5.49
CA CYS A 69 -5.68 14.05 -5.69
C CYS A 69 -6.82 15.06 -5.44
N TRP A 70 -6.55 16.04 -4.58
CA TRP A 70 -7.32 17.28 -4.50
C TRP A 70 -6.63 18.35 -5.33
N SER A 71 -7.38 19.00 -6.23
CA SER A 71 -6.84 20.08 -7.04
C SER A 71 -6.34 21.23 -6.16
N SER A 72 -5.33 21.98 -6.64
CA SER A 72 -4.83 23.18 -5.96
C SER A 72 -5.91 24.20 -5.60
N ARG A 73 -6.99 24.28 -6.39
CA ARG A 73 -8.15 25.13 -6.14
C ARG A 73 -8.92 24.80 -4.85
N ALA A 74 -8.74 23.59 -4.32
CA ALA A 74 -9.38 23.14 -3.09
C ALA A 74 -8.50 23.36 -1.85
N SER A 75 -7.24 23.77 -2.02
CA SER A 75 -6.33 24.08 -0.91
C SER A 75 -6.20 25.59 -0.72
N ALA A 76 -6.29 26.05 0.54
CA ALA A 76 -6.11 27.47 0.88
C ALA A 76 -4.71 27.99 0.55
N ASP A 77 -3.69 27.12 0.60
CA ASP A 77 -2.33 27.43 0.19
C ASP A 77 -2.03 27.01 -1.25
N SER A 78 -3.05 26.71 -2.06
CA SER A 78 -2.92 26.40 -3.49
C SER A 78 -2.00 25.22 -3.82
N HIS A 79 -1.80 24.27 -2.91
CA HIS A 79 -1.17 22.98 -3.24
C HIS A 79 -2.19 21.99 -3.80
N ALA A 80 -1.80 21.25 -4.84
CA ALA A 80 -2.46 19.97 -5.09
C ALA A 80 -2.10 19.00 -3.95
N GLU A 81 -3.10 18.42 -3.31
CA GLU A 81 -2.93 17.48 -2.19
C GLU A 81 -3.12 16.06 -2.66
N ILE A 82 -2.11 15.22 -2.53
CA ILE A 82 -2.19 13.80 -2.88
C ILE A 82 -2.20 12.96 -1.61
N PHE A 83 -3.14 12.01 -1.55
CA PHE A 83 -3.22 11.02 -0.49
C PHE A 83 -2.96 9.62 -1.07
N ILE A 84 -1.99 8.92 -0.49
CA ILE A 84 -1.77 7.50 -0.75
C ILE A 84 -2.33 6.70 0.43
N SER A 85 -3.22 5.75 0.13
CA SER A 85 -3.89 4.95 1.15
C SER A 85 -2.89 4.22 2.04
N PRO A 86 -3.07 4.24 3.37
CA PRO A 86 -2.23 3.49 4.28
C PRO A 86 -2.49 1.97 4.23
N THR A 87 -3.41 1.49 3.39
CA THR A 87 -3.60 0.06 3.13
C THR A 87 -2.62 -0.47 2.06
N ILE A 88 -1.66 0.34 1.60
CA ILE A 88 -0.68 -0.01 0.57
C ILE A 88 0.72 0.27 1.12
N SER A 89 1.57 -0.76 1.18
CA SER A 89 2.97 -0.70 1.63
C SER A 89 3.99 -1.11 0.57
N ASP A 90 3.56 -1.82 -0.47
CA ASP A 90 4.44 -2.18 -1.59
C ASP A 90 4.95 -0.91 -2.30
N SER A 91 6.26 -0.76 -2.37
CA SER A 91 6.89 0.49 -2.82
C SER A 91 6.64 0.77 -4.30
N SER A 92 6.62 -0.29 -5.13
CA SER A 92 6.31 -0.16 -6.55
C SER A 92 4.85 0.25 -6.76
N ARG A 93 3.93 -0.35 -6.00
CA ARG A 93 2.51 0.01 -6.06
C ARG A 93 2.25 1.41 -5.51
N VAL A 94 2.95 1.85 -4.48
CA VAL A 94 2.87 3.24 -4.00
C VAL A 94 3.34 4.21 -5.09
N LEU A 95 4.42 3.88 -5.80
CA LEU A 95 4.97 4.73 -6.85
C LEU A 95 4.02 4.89 -8.05
N ASP A 96 3.38 3.81 -8.50
CA ASP A 96 2.44 3.88 -9.63
C ASP A 96 1.12 4.58 -9.27
N ILE A 97 0.64 4.45 -8.03
CA ILE A 97 -0.52 5.20 -7.53
C ILE A 97 -0.16 6.68 -7.42
N LEU A 98 1.02 7.00 -6.89
CA LEU A 98 1.50 8.38 -6.84
C LEU A 98 1.58 9.00 -8.25
N ALA A 99 2.10 8.27 -9.23
CA ALA A 99 2.12 8.70 -10.62
C ALA A 99 0.70 8.95 -11.16
N HIS A 100 -0.26 8.05 -10.89
CA HIS A 100 -1.67 8.25 -11.26
C HIS A 100 -2.23 9.55 -10.67
N GLU A 101 -2.04 9.79 -9.38
CA GLU A 101 -2.58 10.99 -8.73
C GLU A 101 -1.90 12.27 -9.20
N LEU A 102 -0.62 12.22 -9.56
CA LEU A 102 0.09 13.35 -10.15
C LEU A 102 -0.47 13.72 -11.53
N ILE A 103 -0.99 12.77 -12.31
CA ILE A 103 -1.68 13.08 -13.58
C ILE A 103 -2.92 13.94 -13.33
N HIS A 104 -3.68 13.68 -12.26
CA HIS A 104 -4.81 14.55 -11.87
C HIS A 104 -4.34 15.95 -11.48
N ALA A 105 -3.17 16.08 -10.85
CA ALA A 105 -2.59 17.37 -10.52
C ALA A 105 -2.11 18.14 -11.77
N ILE A 106 -1.59 17.44 -12.78
CA ILE A 106 -1.17 18.01 -14.08
C ILE A 106 -2.40 18.45 -14.91
N HIS A 107 -3.44 17.62 -14.95
CA HIS A 107 -4.65 17.84 -15.75
C HIS A 107 -5.90 18.01 -14.87
N PRO A 108 -5.97 19.05 -14.03
CA PRO A 108 -7.08 19.23 -13.09
C PRO A 108 -8.40 19.37 -13.84
N GLY A 109 -9.39 18.55 -13.47
CA GLY A 109 -10.73 18.55 -14.04
C GLY A 109 -10.91 17.66 -15.28
N ASP A 110 -9.85 17.04 -15.81
CA ASP A 110 -9.98 16.04 -16.90
C ASP A 110 -10.59 14.72 -16.38
N GLY A 111 -10.50 14.47 -15.07
CA GLY A 111 -10.83 13.17 -14.48
C GLY A 111 -9.97 12.09 -15.12
N HIS A 112 -10.58 11.04 -15.64
CA HIS A 112 -9.89 10.00 -16.43
C HIS A 112 -10.10 10.19 -17.94
N GLY A 113 -10.14 11.46 -18.38
CA GLY A 113 -10.39 11.90 -19.75
C GLY A 113 -9.21 11.70 -20.70
N SER A 114 -9.25 12.41 -21.84
CA SER A 114 -8.30 12.18 -22.92
C SER A 114 -6.88 12.65 -22.59
N LYS A 115 -6.72 13.73 -21.80
CA LYS A 115 -5.39 14.22 -21.42
C LYS A 115 -4.79 13.26 -20.41
N PHE A 116 -5.55 12.90 -19.38
CA PHE A 116 -5.19 11.88 -18.40
C PHE A 116 -4.75 10.59 -19.10
N GLY A 117 -5.58 10.08 -20.01
CA GLY A 117 -5.31 8.83 -20.72
C GLY A 117 -4.01 8.88 -21.53
N ARG A 118 -3.77 9.97 -22.27
CA ARG A 118 -2.52 10.13 -23.04
C ARG A 118 -1.31 10.16 -22.13
N THR A 119 -1.34 10.95 -21.06
CA THR A 119 -0.23 11.04 -20.11
C THR A 119 0.03 9.71 -19.42
N ALA A 120 -1.02 9.03 -18.94
CA ALA A 120 -0.91 7.73 -18.28
C ALA A 120 -0.23 6.71 -19.18
N ARG A 121 -0.63 6.62 -20.45
CA ARG A 121 0.01 5.73 -21.42
C ARG A 121 1.44 6.13 -21.74
N ALA A 122 1.71 7.42 -21.90
CA ALA A 122 3.04 7.92 -22.24
C ALA A 122 4.10 7.52 -21.20
N ILE A 123 3.75 7.56 -19.90
CA ILE A 123 4.66 7.16 -18.82
C ILE A 123 4.68 5.64 -18.56
N GLY A 124 3.91 4.84 -19.30
CA GLY A 124 3.88 3.38 -19.15
C GLY A 124 2.89 2.85 -18.11
N LEU A 125 1.85 3.61 -17.71
CA LEU A 125 0.74 3.08 -16.92
C LEU A 125 -0.29 2.36 -17.83
N GLU A 126 -0.74 1.21 -17.36
CA GLU A 126 -1.62 0.28 -18.08
C GLU A 126 -2.97 0.05 -17.37
N GLY A 127 -3.84 -0.76 -17.97
CA GLY A 127 -5.15 -1.12 -17.40
C GLY A 127 -6.23 -0.05 -17.58
N LYS A 128 -7.34 -0.21 -16.85
CA LYS A 128 -8.47 0.74 -16.88
C LYS A 128 -8.00 2.09 -16.31
N LEU A 129 -8.32 3.21 -16.96
CA LEU A 129 -7.85 4.52 -16.50
C LEU A 129 -8.30 4.88 -15.09
N THR A 130 -9.45 4.38 -14.63
CA THR A 130 -9.92 4.58 -13.24
C THR A 130 -9.18 3.73 -12.20
N ALA A 131 -8.31 2.83 -12.64
CA ALA A 131 -7.61 1.83 -11.81
C ALA A 131 -6.33 1.37 -12.52
N THR A 132 -5.45 2.31 -12.86
CA THR A 132 -4.21 1.98 -13.58
C THR A 132 -3.25 1.16 -12.72
N VAL A 133 -2.36 0.46 -13.41
CA VAL A 133 -1.24 -0.30 -12.83
C VAL A 133 0.04 0.04 -13.59
N ALA A 134 1.20 -0.18 -12.99
CA ALA A 134 2.47 -0.11 -13.70
C ALA A 134 2.53 -1.15 -14.83
N GLY A 135 2.73 -0.68 -16.06
CA GLY A 135 3.10 -1.53 -17.19
C GLY A 135 4.60 -1.85 -17.19
N PRO A 136 5.08 -2.72 -18.10
CA PRO A 136 6.48 -3.13 -18.15
C PRO A 136 7.46 -1.96 -18.30
N GLU A 137 7.12 -0.94 -19.09
CA GLU A 137 7.96 0.24 -19.29
C GLU A 137 8.10 1.06 -18.01
N PHE A 138 6.99 1.28 -17.29
CA PHE A 138 7.03 1.98 -16.00
C PHE A 138 7.82 1.18 -14.96
N LEU A 139 7.65 -0.16 -14.91
CA LEU A 139 8.40 -1.03 -14.00
C LEU A 139 9.91 -0.99 -14.27
N ALA A 140 10.31 -1.02 -15.54
CA ALA A 140 11.72 -0.92 -15.93
C ALA A 140 12.33 0.43 -15.53
N TRP A 141 11.56 1.53 -15.64
CA TRP A 141 11.98 2.83 -15.13
C TRP A 141 12.02 2.87 -13.60
N ALA A 142 11.03 2.27 -12.93
CA ALA A 142 10.85 2.29 -11.49
C ALA A 142 11.93 1.50 -10.74
N GLU A 143 12.44 0.39 -11.29
CA GLU A 143 13.44 -0.46 -10.63
C GLU A 143 14.67 0.33 -10.14
N PRO A 144 15.44 1.05 -10.99
CA PRO A 144 16.60 1.80 -10.53
C PRO A 144 16.22 2.98 -9.63
N VAL A 145 15.01 3.53 -9.76
CA VAL A 145 14.49 4.60 -8.90
C VAL A 145 14.25 4.07 -7.48
N LEU A 146 13.52 2.97 -7.35
CA LEU A 146 13.21 2.32 -6.07
C LEU A 146 14.48 1.84 -5.36
N ALA A 147 15.50 1.39 -6.10
CA ALA A 147 16.81 1.06 -5.55
C ALA A 147 17.48 2.26 -4.86
N ARG A 148 17.30 3.50 -5.38
CA ARG A 148 17.82 4.73 -4.77
C ARG A 148 16.95 5.25 -3.63
N LEU A 149 15.63 5.20 -3.79
CA LEU A 149 14.67 5.68 -2.77
C LEU A 149 14.65 4.78 -1.53
N GLY A 150 14.94 3.49 -1.72
CA GLY A 150 14.74 2.47 -0.70
C GLY A 150 13.27 2.11 -0.51
N VAL A 151 13.01 1.21 0.44
CA VAL A 151 11.67 0.74 0.76
C VAL A 151 10.82 1.89 1.32
N TYR A 152 9.59 2.01 0.83
CA TYR A 152 8.60 2.93 1.39
C TYR A 152 8.37 2.60 2.89
N PRO A 153 8.65 3.54 3.82
CA PRO A 153 8.72 3.26 5.26
C PRO A 153 7.33 3.18 5.90
N HIS A 154 6.55 2.17 5.49
CA HIS A 154 5.17 1.95 5.89
C HIS A 154 4.85 0.45 5.92
N ALA A 155 3.86 0.07 6.72
CA ALA A 155 3.29 -1.28 6.74
C ALA A 155 1.78 -1.19 6.57
N ASP A 156 1.17 -2.15 5.88
CA ASP A 156 -0.26 -2.12 5.56
C ASP A 156 -1.12 -1.95 6.81
N LEU A 157 -2.05 -0.99 6.78
CA LEU A 157 -3.16 -0.95 7.70
C LEU A 157 -4.25 -1.90 7.22
N VAL A 158 -4.56 -2.90 8.04
CA VAL A 158 -5.68 -3.82 7.81
C VAL A 158 -6.95 -3.21 8.42
N PRO A 159 -8.01 -2.95 7.62
CA PRO A 159 -9.28 -2.45 8.14
C PRO A 159 -9.90 -3.42 9.15
N ALA A 160 -10.47 -2.88 10.23
CA ALA A 160 -10.76 -3.56 11.48
C ALA A 160 -11.77 -4.73 11.45
N ASN A 161 -12.23 -5.28 10.32
CA ASN A 161 -13.31 -6.28 10.34
C ASN A 161 -12.96 -7.55 11.16
N ALA A 162 -11.69 -7.98 11.21
CA ALA A 162 -11.25 -9.05 12.11
C ALA A 162 -11.07 -8.59 13.58
N ILE A 163 -10.52 -7.40 13.79
CA ILE A 163 -10.19 -6.84 15.13
C ILE A 163 -11.47 -6.39 15.88
N LYS A 164 -12.51 -5.97 15.16
CA LYS A 164 -13.73 -5.36 15.72
C LYS A 164 -14.67 -6.38 16.39
N LYS A 165 -14.57 -7.67 16.03
CA LYS A 165 -15.41 -8.74 16.59
C LYS A 165 -14.75 -9.47 17.79
N ARG A 166 -13.42 -9.49 17.89
CA ARG A 166 -12.63 -10.03 19.02
C ARG A 166 -11.32 -9.23 19.20
N PRO A 167 -11.35 -8.07 19.87
CA PRO A 167 -10.17 -7.21 20.04
C PRO A 167 -9.09 -7.83 20.95
N ASP A 168 -9.45 -8.85 21.72
CA ASP A 168 -8.57 -9.66 22.57
C ASP A 168 -7.73 -10.69 21.78
N LEU A 169 -8.08 -10.95 20.51
CA LEU A 169 -7.40 -11.93 19.69
C LEU A 169 -6.18 -11.31 19.00
N GLU A 170 -5.00 -11.53 19.56
CA GLU A 170 -3.73 -11.10 18.96
C GLU A 170 -3.42 -11.89 17.68
N LEU A 171 -3.52 -11.23 16.53
CA LEU A 171 -3.20 -11.82 15.22
C LEU A 171 -1.72 -11.66 14.84
N TYR A 172 -0.98 -10.81 15.54
CA TYR A 172 0.44 -10.55 15.34
C TYR A 172 1.23 -10.76 16.62
N GLN A 173 2.47 -11.22 16.47
CA GLN A 173 3.44 -11.30 17.56
C GLN A 173 3.74 -9.89 18.11
N PRO A 174 4.39 -9.77 19.28
CA PRO A 174 4.75 -8.46 19.86
C PRO A 174 5.59 -7.57 18.94
N ASP A 175 6.29 -8.15 17.97
CA ASP A 175 7.06 -7.43 16.94
C ASP A 175 6.20 -6.77 15.85
N LYS A 176 4.89 -7.02 15.85
CA LYS A 176 3.89 -6.52 14.90
C LYS A 176 4.20 -6.81 13.42
N ARG A 177 5.03 -7.81 13.14
CA ARG A 177 5.42 -8.24 11.79
C ARG A 177 5.05 -9.68 11.51
N HIS A 178 5.29 -10.58 12.46
CA HIS A 178 5.00 -11.99 12.28
C HIS A 178 3.58 -12.31 12.74
N PRO A 179 2.82 -13.14 12.00
CA PRO A 179 1.52 -13.58 12.46
C PRO A 179 1.65 -14.50 13.68
N THR A 180 0.68 -14.45 14.59
CA THR A 180 0.51 -15.51 15.60
C THR A 180 -0.01 -16.79 14.94
N LEU A 181 -0.20 -17.86 15.73
CA LEU A 181 -0.89 -19.05 15.26
C LEU A 181 -2.30 -18.71 14.73
N ALA A 182 -3.04 -17.84 15.44
CA ALA A 182 -4.34 -17.34 15.02
C ALA A 182 -4.25 -16.52 13.72
N GLY A 183 -3.26 -15.62 13.60
CA GLY A 183 -3.02 -14.85 12.38
C GLY A 183 -2.70 -15.75 11.17
N THR A 184 -1.87 -16.79 11.38
CA THR A 184 -1.50 -17.75 10.34
C THR A 184 -2.69 -18.59 9.92
N TYR A 185 -3.50 -19.04 10.87
CA TYR A 185 -4.72 -19.80 10.62
C TYR A 185 -5.76 -18.98 9.83
N LEU A 186 -5.95 -17.71 10.20
CA LEU A 186 -6.83 -16.79 9.48
C LEU A 186 -6.34 -16.56 8.03
N ALA A 187 -5.04 -16.37 7.84
CA ALA A 187 -4.48 -16.23 6.49
C ALA A 187 -4.68 -17.49 5.65
N ALA A 188 -4.46 -18.67 6.22
CA ALA A 188 -4.63 -19.95 5.53
C ALA A 188 -6.09 -20.22 5.14
N THR A 189 -7.04 -20.00 6.05
CA THR A 189 -8.48 -20.17 5.79
C THR A 189 -9.01 -19.15 4.78
N THR A 190 -8.52 -17.91 4.82
CA THR A 190 -8.81 -16.88 3.80
C THR A 190 -8.29 -17.30 2.43
N ALA A 191 -7.04 -17.77 2.34
CA ALA A 191 -6.45 -18.24 1.08
C ALA A 191 -7.22 -19.44 0.51
N TYR A 192 -7.58 -20.41 1.36
CA TYR A 192 -8.39 -21.56 0.96
C TYR A 192 -9.75 -21.11 0.38
N ALA A 193 -10.46 -20.21 1.08
CA ALA A 193 -11.75 -19.71 0.62
C ALA A 193 -11.63 -18.95 -0.72
N ALA A 194 -10.57 -18.13 -0.87
CA ALA A 194 -10.35 -17.34 -2.07
C ALA A 194 -9.96 -18.19 -3.29
N LEU A 195 -9.07 -19.17 -3.11
CA LEU A 195 -8.56 -20.00 -4.21
C LEU A 195 -9.58 -21.05 -4.67
N TYR A 196 -10.31 -21.66 -3.74
CA TYR A 196 -11.20 -22.78 -4.05
C TYR A 196 -12.68 -22.39 -4.09
N GLY A 197 -13.04 -21.18 -3.66
CA GLY A 197 -14.44 -20.75 -3.56
C GLY A 197 -15.27 -21.60 -2.58
N LYS A 198 -14.61 -22.33 -1.67
CA LYS A 198 -15.23 -23.22 -0.69
C LYS A 198 -15.27 -22.55 0.68
N SER A 199 -16.35 -22.80 1.41
CA SER A 199 -16.43 -22.38 2.81
C SER A 199 -15.37 -23.09 3.66
N PRO A 200 -14.53 -22.36 4.43
CA PRO A 200 -13.67 -22.94 5.45
C PRO A 200 -14.44 -23.24 6.74
N VAL A 201 -15.68 -22.74 6.88
CA VAL A 201 -16.52 -22.93 8.08
C VAL A 201 -16.89 -24.38 8.25
N GLY A 202 -16.64 -24.92 9.44
CA GLY A 202 -16.88 -26.32 9.78
C GLY A 202 -15.70 -27.24 9.47
N ASN A 203 -14.57 -26.70 9.02
CA ASN A 203 -13.34 -27.49 8.88
C ASN A 203 -12.86 -27.99 10.24
N THR A 204 -12.59 -29.29 10.34
CA THR A 204 -12.18 -29.97 11.58
C THR A 204 -10.72 -29.69 11.97
N TYR A 205 -9.90 -29.20 11.03
CA TYR A 205 -8.52 -28.82 11.33
C TYR A 205 -8.45 -27.42 11.96
N THR A 206 -7.97 -27.32 13.20
CA THR A 206 -7.89 -26.05 13.97
C THR A 206 -6.46 -25.53 14.18
N ALA A 207 -5.44 -26.23 13.68
CA ALA A 207 -4.02 -25.94 13.93
C ALA A 207 -3.64 -25.85 15.43
N GLY A 208 -4.43 -26.43 16.34
CA GLY A 208 -4.20 -26.36 17.79
C GLY A 208 -4.91 -25.21 18.50
N LEU A 209 -5.70 -24.40 17.78
CA LEU A 209 -6.61 -23.41 18.37
C LEU A 209 -7.84 -24.12 18.97
N ASP A 210 -8.46 -23.49 19.98
CA ASP A 210 -9.75 -23.95 20.49
C ASP A 210 -10.83 -23.83 19.40
N ALA A 211 -11.86 -24.69 19.50
CA ALA A 211 -12.89 -24.80 18.47
C ALA A 211 -13.67 -23.49 18.25
N ALA A 212 -13.87 -22.68 19.30
CA ALA A 212 -14.59 -21.43 19.18
C ALA A 212 -13.76 -20.38 18.42
N THR A 213 -12.46 -20.27 18.74
CA THR A 213 -11.53 -19.38 18.03
C THR A 213 -11.34 -19.82 16.58
N ALA A 214 -11.13 -21.10 16.31
CA ALA A 214 -11.00 -21.62 14.96
C ALA A 214 -12.27 -21.37 14.13
N GLY A 215 -13.46 -21.69 14.69
CA GLY A 215 -14.73 -21.43 14.04
C GLY A 215 -14.96 -19.95 13.75
N PHE A 216 -14.64 -19.07 14.70
CA PHE A 216 -14.68 -17.62 14.50
C PHE A 216 -13.77 -17.17 13.35
N LEU A 217 -12.51 -17.62 13.31
CA LEU A 217 -11.57 -17.26 12.26
C LEU A 217 -11.99 -17.79 10.89
N GLN A 218 -12.56 -19.01 10.82
CA GLN A 218 -13.15 -19.54 9.59
C GLN A 218 -14.31 -18.67 9.09
N THR A 219 -15.20 -18.24 9.99
CA THR A 219 -16.32 -17.35 9.64
C THR A 219 -15.80 -16.00 9.16
N VAL A 220 -14.83 -15.39 9.86
CA VAL A 220 -14.22 -14.12 9.44
C VAL A 220 -13.55 -14.28 8.07
N ALA A 221 -12.82 -15.36 7.82
CA ALA A 221 -12.21 -15.65 6.52
C ALA A 221 -13.27 -15.76 5.40
N LEU A 222 -14.35 -16.51 5.65
CA LEU A 222 -15.44 -16.67 4.70
C LEU A 222 -16.13 -15.33 4.39
N GLU A 223 -16.53 -14.60 5.43
CA GLU A 223 -17.15 -13.28 5.30
C GLU A 223 -16.23 -12.33 4.52
N THR A 224 -14.93 -12.33 4.84
CA THR A 224 -13.93 -11.49 4.16
C THR A 224 -13.85 -11.81 2.66
N VAL A 225 -13.82 -13.10 2.30
CA VAL A 225 -13.75 -13.53 0.89
C VAL A 225 -15.08 -13.30 0.16
N GLN A 226 -16.22 -13.56 0.80
CA GLN A 226 -17.54 -13.27 0.23
C GLN A 226 -17.73 -11.77 0.01
N GLU A 227 -17.35 -10.95 0.99
CA GLU A 227 -17.34 -9.50 0.89
C GLU A 227 -16.45 -9.02 -0.26
N TYR A 228 -15.25 -9.59 -0.40
CA TYR A 228 -14.32 -9.30 -1.50
C TYR A 228 -14.87 -9.68 -2.88
N LEU A 229 -15.48 -10.87 -3.00
CA LEU A 229 -16.05 -11.37 -4.25
C LEU A 229 -17.45 -10.82 -4.57
N GLY A 230 -18.04 -10.06 -3.64
CA GLY A 230 -19.37 -9.48 -3.77
C GLY A 230 -20.52 -10.50 -3.79
N ARG A 231 -20.35 -11.63 -3.09
CA ARG A 231 -21.33 -12.72 -2.97
C ARG A 231 -21.94 -12.80 -1.59
#